data_AF-A0AA96QSR6-F1
#
_entry.id   AF-A0AA96QSR6-F1
#
_cell.length_a   1.000
_cell.length_b   1.000
_cell.length_c   1.000
_cell.angle_alpha   90.00
_cell.angle_beta   90.00
_cell.angle_gamma   90.00
#
_symmetry.space_group_name_H-M   'P 1'
#
loop_
_entity.id
_entity.type
_entity.pdbx_description
1 polymer ?
#
loop_
_entity_poly.entity_id
_entity_poly.type
_entity_poly.pdbx_seq_one_letter_code
_entity_poly.pdbx_strand_id
1 'polypeptide(L)'
;MGNLGATELIIIAVVIILLFGAKKLPDMARSLGKSAKILKAETKGLREDDDQAQHQAPPQQYAPQPPVQQAPPQQLPPAQPQVAQPQVAQPPVAQPVVQPVVQQQPVDQKNTNN
;
A
#
# COMPACT_ATOMS: atom_id res chain seq x y z
N MET A 1 -45.95 -36.32 13.10
CA MET A 1 -44.60 -36.42 12.49
C MET A 1 -44.00 -35.03 12.53
N GLY A 2 -42.85 -34.89 13.19
CA GLY A 2 -42.31 -33.60 13.64
C GLY A 2 -42.28 -32.56 12.54
N ASN A 3 -43.01 -31.46 12.74
CA ASN A 3 -42.78 -30.26 11.98
C ASN A 3 -41.37 -29.79 12.35
N LEU A 4 -40.37 -30.08 11.50
CA LEU A 4 -39.13 -29.30 11.38
C LEU A 4 -39.51 -27.87 10.93
N GLY A 5 -40.34 -27.24 11.74
CA GLY A 5 -40.97 -25.96 11.51
C GLY A 5 -40.23 -24.88 12.30
N ALA A 6 -40.76 -23.68 12.20
CA ALA A 6 -40.17 -22.48 12.78
C ALA A 6 -39.68 -22.65 14.23
N THR A 7 -40.38 -23.46 15.04
CA THR A 7 -40.01 -23.75 16.44
C THR A 7 -38.62 -24.39 16.57
N GLU A 8 -38.27 -25.38 15.75
CA GLU A 8 -36.97 -26.05 15.83
C GLU A 8 -35.83 -25.08 15.44
N LEU A 9 -36.07 -24.28 14.39
CA LEU A 9 -35.11 -23.25 13.97
C LEU A 9 -34.91 -22.16 15.02
N ILE A 10 -35.97 -21.78 15.74
CA ILE A 10 -35.86 -20.83 16.86
C ILE A 10 -35.01 -21.43 17.97
N ILE A 11 -35.22 -22.70 18.34
CA ILE A 11 -34.42 -23.37 19.38
C ILE A 11 -32.94 -23.41 18.98
N ILE A 12 -32.62 -23.82 17.75
CA ILE A 12 -31.24 -23.86 17.25
C ILE A 12 -30.63 -22.44 17.25
N ALA A 13 -31.37 -21.44 16.77
CA ALA A 13 -30.90 -20.05 16.76
C ALA A 13 -30.61 -19.55 18.18
N VAL A 14 -31.46 -19.87 19.17
CA VAL A 14 -31.23 -19.54 20.58
C VAL A 14 -29.94 -20.18 21.09
N VAL A 15 -29.70 -21.47 20.81
CA VAL A 15 -28.46 -22.15 21.21
C VAL A 15 -27.23 -21.49 20.58
N ILE A 16 -27.26 -21.16 19.29
CA ILE A 16 -26.15 -20.45 18.62
C ILE A 16 -25.92 -19.07 19.25
N ILE A 17 -26.99 -18.33 19.57
CA ILE A 17 -26.89 -17.03 20.23
C ILE A 17 -26.30 -17.16 21.64
N LEU A 18 -26.60 -18.22 22.39
CA LEU A 18 -26.01 -18.47 23.70
C LEU A 18 -24.51 -18.79 23.62
N LEU A 19 -24.10 -19.56 22.61
CA LEU A 19 -22.69 -19.95 22.43
C LEU A 19 -21.82 -18.80 21.91
N PHE A 20 -22.28 -18.08 20.89
CA PHE A 20 -21.50 -17.05 20.21
C PHE A 20 -21.83 -15.62 20.69
N GLY A 21 -23.03 -15.40 21.21
CA GLY A 21 -23.55 -14.09 21.63
C GLY A 21 -24.33 -13.38 20.52
N ALA A 22 -25.38 -12.64 20.92
CA ALA A 22 -26.27 -11.90 20.01
C ALA A 22 -25.55 -10.86 19.13
N LYS A 23 -24.38 -10.38 19.55
CA LYS A 23 -23.58 -9.38 18.81
C LYS A 23 -22.61 -10.02 17.80
N LYS A 24 -22.25 -11.30 17.96
CA LYS A 24 -21.25 -11.98 17.09
C LYS A 24 -21.90 -12.63 15.87
N LEU A 25 -23.12 -13.15 16.02
CA LEU A 25 -23.90 -13.73 14.92
C LEU A 25 -24.09 -12.75 13.74
N PRO A 26 -24.55 -11.48 13.94
CA PRO A 26 -24.70 -10.53 12.84
C PRO A 26 -23.37 -10.06 12.27
N ASP A 27 -22.30 -10.01 13.08
CA ASP A 27 -20.96 -9.62 12.63
C ASP A 27 -20.37 -10.70 11.70
N MET A 28 -20.40 -11.96 12.13
CA MET A 28 -20.00 -13.13 11.34
C MET A 28 -20.83 -13.25 10.06
N ALA A 29 -22.16 -13.07 10.14
CA ALA A 29 -23.03 -13.10 8.97
C ALA A 29 -22.70 -11.97 7.97
N ARG A 30 -22.38 -10.76 8.45
CA ARG A 30 -22.00 -9.63 7.60
C ARG A 30 -20.65 -9.86 6.91
N SER A 31 -19.65 -10.38 7.62
CA SER A 31 -18.33 -10.66 7.03
C SER A 31 -18.40 -11.81 6.02
N LEU A 32 -19.06 -12.92 6.37
CA LEU A 32 -19.31 -14.04 5.46
C LEU A 32 -20.17 -13.61 4.25
N GLY A 33 -21.18 -12.78 4.47
CA GLY A 33 -22.05 -12.26 3.41
C GLY A 33 -21.31 -11.37 2.41
N LYS A 34 -20.33 -10.57 2.86
CA LYS A 34 -19.46 -9.79 1.97
C LYS A 34 -18.60 -10.69 1.08
N SER A 35 -17.93 -11.68 1.66
CA SER A 35 -17.13 -12.66 0.90
C SER A 35 -18.01 -13.45 -0.07
N ALA A 36 -19.14 -13.95 0.39
CA ALA A 36 -20.10 -14.68 -0.44
C ALA A 36 -20.64 -13.81 -1.58
N LYS A 37 -20.91 -12.51 -1.36
CA LYS A 37 -21.37 -11.59 -2.42
C LYS A 37 -20.33 -11.41 -3.52
N ILE A 38 -19.06 -11.25 -3.16
CA ILE A 38 -17.96 -11.09 -4.12
C ILE A 38 -17.82 -12.37 -4.95
N LEU A 39 -17.74 -13.52 -4.28
CA LEU A 39 -17.69 -14.84 -4.92
C LEU A 39 -18.88 -15.04 -5.86
N LYS A 40 -20.09 -14.65 -5.44
CA LYS A 40 -21.31 -14.80 -6.27
C LYS A 40 -21.30 -13.86 -7.47
N ALA A 41 -20.76 -12.65 -7.34
CA ALA A 41 -20.64 -11.70 -8.45
C ALA A 41 -19.64 -12.18 -9.49
N GLU A 42 -18.47 -12.66 -9.06
CA GLU A 42 -17.46 -13.25 -9.95
C GLU A 42 -17.96 -14.53 -10.62
N THR A 43 -18.60 -15.43 -9.84
CA THR A 43 -19.20 -16.65 -10.39
C THR A 43 -20.32 -16.34 -11.39
N LYS A 44 -21.11 -15.28 -11.15
CA LYS A 44 -22.19 -14.86 -12.04
C LYS A 44 -21.64 -14.25 -13.33
N GLY A 45 -20.59 -13.44 -13.25
CA GLY A 45 -19.88 -12.91 -14.42
C GLY A 45 -19.32 -14.01 -15.33
N LEU A 46 -18.71 -15.06 -14.75
CA LEU A 46 -18.28 -16.23 -15.52
C LEU A 46 -19.43 -16.94 -16.23
N ARG A 47 -20.57 -17.08 -15.55
CA ARG A 47 -21.74 -17.78 -16.10
C ARG A 47 -22.48 -16.94 -17.15
N GLU A 48 -22.38 -15.61 -17.06
CA GLU A 48 -23.00 -14.67 -18.00
C GLU A 48 -22.12 -14.41 -19.24
N ASP A 49 -20.79 -14.53 -19.14
CA ASP A 49 -19.88 -14.42 -20.29
C ASP A 49 -20.06 -15.55 -21.32
N ASP A 50 -20.47 -16.75 -20.89
CA ASP A 50 -20.87 -17.84 -21.80
C ASP A 50 -22.16 -17.50 -22.60
N ASP A 51 -23.05 -16.65 -22.07
CA ASP A 51 -24.29 -16.23 -22.72
C ASP A 51 -24.18 -14.87 -23.46
N GLN A 52 -23.21 -14.01 -23.11
CA GLN A 52 -23.05 -12.63 -23.64
C GLN A 52 -22.01 -12.49 -24.75
N ALA A 53 -21.22 -13.53 -25.06
CA ALA A 53 -20.22 -13.51 -26.14
C ALA A 53 -20.79 -13.25 -27.55
N GLN A 54 -22.11 -13.10 -27.72
CA GLN A 54 -22.73 -12.65 -28.97
C GLN A 54 -23.08 -11.16 -29.07
N HIS A 55 -22.96 -10.33 -28.02
CA HIS A 55 -23.58 -8.98 -28.08
C HIS A 55 -22.84 -7.75 -27.52
N GLN A 56 -21.56 -7.79 -27.14
CA GLN A 56 -20.91 -6.56 -26.64
C GLN A 56 -19.49 -6.34 -27.17
N ALA A 57 -19.39 -5.65 -28.31
CA ALA A 57 -18.24 -4.80 -28.59
C ALA A 57 -18.45 -3.45 -27.88
N PRO A 58 -17.55 -2.99 -27.00
CA PRO A 58 -17.73 -1.73 -26.28
C PRO A 58 -17.60 -0.53 -27.24
N PRO A 59 -18.48 0.50 -27.15
CA PRO A 59 -18.24 1.75 -27.83
C PRO A 59 -16.99 2.41 -27.23
N GLN A 60 -15.96 2.51 -28.06
CA GLN A 60 -14.77 3.32 -27.82
C GLN A 60 -15.20 4.78 -27.63
N GLN A 61 -15.34 5.22 -26.38
CA GLN A 61 -15.47 6.64 -26.04
C GLN A 61 -14.09 7.30 -26.13
N TYR A 62 -13.79 7.85 -27.30
CA TYR A 62 -12.78 8.90 -27.45
C TYR A 62 -13.35 10.24 -26.98
N ALA A 63 -12.94 10.73 -25.81
CA ALA A 63 -12.93 12.15 -25.43
C ALA A 63 -12.05 12.35 -24.17
N PRO A 64 -11.58 13.57 -23.87
CA PRO A 64 -10.24 14.04 -24.23
C PRO A 64 -9.28 13.98 -23.02
N GLN A 65 -8.01 13.68 -23.28
CA GLN A 65 -6.96 13.84 -22.27
C GLN A 65 -6.91 15.32 -21.82
N PRO A 66 -6.88 15.62 -20.51
CA PRO A 66 -6.56 16.97 -20.05
C PRO A 66 -5.20 17.39 -20.64
N PRO A 67 -5.01 18.67 -21.02
CA PRO A 67 -3.75 19.14 -21.54
C PRO A 67 -2.66 18.78 -20.54
N VAL A 68 -1.70 17.97 -21.00
CA VAL A 68 -0.46 17.73 -20.28
C VAL A 68 0.17 19.09 -20.03
N GLN A 69 0.08 19.57 -18.80
CA GLN A 69 0.87 20.70 -18.36
C GLN A 69 2.32 20.21 -18.48
N GLN A 70 3.06 20.76 -19.44
CA GLN A 70 4.46 20.43 -19.65
C GLN A 70 5.19 20.73 -18.34
N ALA A 71 5.43 19.68 -17.54
CA ALA A 71 6.41 19.75 -16.49
C ALA A 71 7.76 20.06 -17.17
N PRO A 72 8.59 20.95 -16.59
CA PRO A 72 9.96 21.11 -17.04
C PRO A 72 10.60 19.73 -17.15
N PRO A 73 11.39 19.43 -18.18
CA PRO A 73 11.97 18.10 -18.36
C PRO A 73 12.74 17.71 -17.10
N GLN A 74 12.14 16.83 -16.29
CA GLN A 74 12.87 16.16 -15.23
C GLN A 74 13.77 15.15 -15.93
N GLN A 75 15.05 15.50 -15.99
CA GLN A 75 16.10 14.57 -16.37
C GLN A 75 16.04 13.39 -15.40
N LEU A 76 15.56 12.25 -15.91
CA LEU A 76 15.68 10.97 -15.24
C LEU A 76 17.18 10.68 -15.01
N PRO A 77 17.63 10.40 -13.79
CA PRO A 77 18.91 9.74 -13.58
C PRO A 77 18.85 8.38 -14.30
N PRO A 78 19.84 8.00 -15.10
CA PRO A 78 19.89 6.65 -15.66
C PRO A 78 19.99 5.64 -14.51
N ALA A 79 19.04 4.70 -14.47
CA ALA A 79 19.09 3.55 -13.60
C ALA A 79 20.35 2.72 -13.91
N GLN A 80 21.28 2.64 -12.97
CA GLN A 80 22.22 1.52 -12.94
C GLN A 80 21.61 0.39 -12.10
N PRO A 81 21.58 -0.85 -12.58
CA PRO A 81 21.09 -1.98 -11.81
C PRO A 81 22.04 -2.26 -10.64
N GLN A 82 21.68 -1.81 -9.44
CA GLN A 82 22.32 -2.26 -8.21
C GLN A 82 21.88 -3.71 -7.95
N VAL A 83 22.57 -4.65 -8.59
CA VAL A 83 22.64 -6.03 -8.10
C VAL A 83 23.20 -5.97 -6.69
N ALA A 84 22.43 -6.43 -5.71
CA ALA A 84 22.84 -6.51 -4.32
C ALA A 84 24.07 -7.43 -4.21
N GLN A 85 25.27 -6.86 -4.14
CA GLN A 85 26.47 -7.58 -3.75
C GLN A 85 26.60 -7.48 -2.22
N PRO A 86 26.59 -8.60 -1.47
CA PRO A 86 26.91 -8.59 -0.05
C PRO A 86 28.37 -8.19 0.12
N GLN A 87 28.63 -6.91 0.46
CA GLN A 87 29.98 -6.47 0.83
C GLN A 87 30.31 -7.01 2.23
N VAL A 88 31.17 -8.03 2.22
CA VAL A 88 31.85 -8.59 3.38
C VAL A 88 32.93 -7.60 3.90
N ALA A 89 32.79 -7.21 5.17
CA ALA A 89 33.75 -6.64 6.16
C ALA A 89 35.01 -5.84 5.76
N GLN A 90 35.23 -4.65 6.37
CA GLN A 90 36.57 -4.14 6.71
C GLN A 90 36.61 -3.44 8.10
N PRO A 91 37.63 -3.70 8.95
CA PRO A 91 37.74 -3.27 10.36
C PRO A 91 38.27 -1.82 10.56
N PRO A 92 38.20 -1.25 11.79
CA PRO A 92 38.49 0.17 12.03
C PRO A 92 39.99 0.46 12.14
N VAL A 93 40.47 1.52 11.48
CA VAL A 93 41.82 2.07 11.68
C VAL A 93 41.76 3.37 12.47
N ALA A 94 42.50 3.41 13.58
CA ALA A 94 42.56 4.49 14.56
C ALA A 94 43.24 5.76 14.00
N GLN A 95 42.69 6.94 14.31
CA GLN A 95 43.34 8.23 14.05
C GLN A 95 44.01 8.76 15.33
N PRO A 96 45.33 9.01 15.36
CA PRO A 96 45.94 9.78 16.44
C PRO A 96 46.18 11.25 16.05
N VAL A 97 45.67 12.14 16.90
CA VAL A 97 46.42 13.25 17.56
C VAL A 97 46.58 14.64 16.87
N VAL A 98 45.78 15.59 17.44
CA VAL A 98 46.03 16.93 18.02
C VAL A 98 46.42 18.19 17.20
N GLN A 99 45.87 19.30 17.73
CA GLN A 99 45.82 20.72 17.31
C GLN A 99 47.18 21.46 17.35
N PRO A 100 47.34 22.52 16.54
CA PRO A 100 48.20 23.65 16.89
C PRO A 100 47.42 24.80 17.55
N VAL A 101 47.98 25.26 18.66
CA VAL A 101 47.55 26.33 19.56
C VAL A 101 47.73 27.73 18.95
N VAL A 102 46.85 28.65 19.34
CA VAL A 102 46.88 30.12 19.12
C VAL A 102 48.22 30.76 19.50
N GLN A 103 48.66 31.76 18.73
CA GLN A 103 49.66 32.74 19.16
C GLN A 103 49.29 34.16 18.71
N GLN A 104 49.33 35.06 19.69
CA GLN A 104 48.78 36.40 19.71
C GLN A 104 49.68 37.43 19.02
N GLN A 105 49.05 38.51 18.56
CA GLN A 105 49.63 39.75 18.04
C GLN A 105 50.55 40.44 19.06
N PRO A 106 51.57 41.17 18.59
CA PRO A 106 51.62 42.58 19.00
C PRO A 106 52.07 43.56 17.88
N VAL A 107 51.33 44.68 17.84
CA VAL A 107 51.73 46.09 17.71
C VAL A 107 52.56 46.65 16.53
N ASP A 108 52.08 47.80 16.05
CA ASP A 108 52.79 48.99 15.54
C ASP A 108 53.67 48.91 14.28
N GLN A 109 53.15 49.46 13.17
CA GLN A 109 53.73 50.63 12.46
C GLN A 109 53.00 50.85 11.12
N LYS A 110 52.28 51.96 10.97
CA LYS A 110 52.78 53.26 10.46
C LYS A 110 52.81 53.29 8.93
N ASN A 111 51.87 54.09 8.38
CA ASN A 111 52.04 55.04 7.28
C ASN A 111 52.48 54.53 5.89
N THR A 112 51.67 54.92 4.89
CA THR A 112 52.02 55.43 3.54
C THR A 112 51.15 54.74 2.48
N ASN A 113 50.06 55.38 2.05
CA ASN A 113 49.98 56.31 0.90
C ASN A 113 50.31 55.63 -0.43
N ASN A 114 49.28 55.35 -1.24
CA ASN A 114 48.97 56.07 -2.48
C ASN A 114 48.04 55.23 -3.36
#